data_AF-A0A923CF26-F1
#
_entry.id   AF-A0A923CF26-F1
#
_cell.length_a   1.000
_cell.length_b   1.000
_cell.length_c   1.000
_cell.angle_alpha   90.00
_cell.angle_beta   90.00
_cell.angle_gamma   90.00
#
_symmetry.space_group_name_H-M   'P 1'
#
loop_
_entity.id
_entity.type
_entity.pdbx_description
1 polymer ?
#
loop_
_entity_poly.entity_id
_entity_poly.type
_entity_poly.pdbx_seq_one_letter_code
_entity_poly.pdbx_strand_id
1 'polypeptide(L)'
;MKMRGKDTRSLITCNLTKPESTFDTIRKTYKDLKPTDAALLATALVEAGRMADAVYDNQSYAWKSDTYDAMTTAVSREVTQVQDTVEDTKKAKLKAAEEEAVTLTVHLKPSMAAGERILGDRNDLKTLMGDILQEGVEFLYSTTDIGWQWTLERVNWTTKSGEMKRHIKFRADFLEPHVGMELGPGGKKRKR
;
A
#
# COMPACT_ATOMS: atom_id res chain seq x y z
N MET A 1 19.98 36.92 12.86
CA MET A 1 20.02 35.53 13.38
C MET A 1 19.40 34.63 12.32
N LYS A 2 20.24 33.92 11.55
CA LYS A 2 19.83 33.20 10.33
C LYS A 2 19.17 31.88 10.73
N MET A 3 17.86 31.74 10.49
CA MET A 3 17.17 30.46 10.67
C MET A 3 17.78 29.44 9.69
N ARG A 4 18.49 28.45 10.22
CA ARG A 4 18.98 27.30 9.45
C ARG A 4 17.78 26.43 9.09
N GLY A 5 17.80 25.95 7.85
CA GLY A 5 16.67 25.34 7.19
C GLY A 5 16.17 24.10 7.90
N LYS A 6 14.85 23.89 7.80
CA LYS A 6 14.25 22.57 7.88
C LYS A 6 14.92 21.75 6.77
N ASP A 7 15.92 20.94 7.10
CA ASP A 7 16.36 19.87 6.21
C ASP A 7 15.12 19.00 5.98
N THR A 8 14.53 19.12 4.80
CA THR A 8 13.66 18.10 4.24
C THR A 8 14.50 16.84 4.16
N ARG A 9 14.53 16.01 5.23
CA ARG A 9 14.88 14.60 5.09
C ARG A 9 13.91 14.07 4.05
N SER A 10 14.42 13.85 2.83
CA SER A 10 13.70 13.09 1.83
C SER A 10 13.36 11.75 2.47
N LEU A 11 12.08 11.38 2.48
CA LEU A 11 11.65 10.07 2.95
C LEU A 11 12.51 8.99 2.28
N ILE A 12 12.80 7.91 2.99
CA ILE A 12 13.43 6.74 2.38
C ILE A 12 12.49 6.23 1.29
N THR A 13 13.01 6.14 0.06
CA THR A 13 12.27 5.53 -1.04
C THR A 13 12.49 4.01 -1.03
N CYS A 14 11.40 3.27 -0.83
CA CYS A 14 11.36 1.82 -0.89
C CYS A 14 10.66 1.39 -2.17
N ASN A 15 11.36 0.70 -3.06
CA ASN A 15 10.80 0.20 -4.30
C ASN A 15 10.36 -1.26 -4.13
N LEU A 16 9.04 -1.47 -4.13
CA LEU A 16 8.44 -2.78 -3.97
C LEU A 16 8.55 -3.62 -5.24
N THR A 17 8.59 -2.99 -6.41
CA THR A 17 8.72 -3.71 -7.71
C THR A 17 10.18 -4.10 -7.99
N LYS A 18 11.13 -3.27 -7.58
CA LYS A 18 12.58 -3.45 -7.76
C LYS A 18 13.33 -3.37 -6.43
N PRO A 19 13.24 -4.42 -5.58
CA PRO A 19 13.80 -4.44 -4.23
C PRO A 19 15.29 -4.12 -4.15
N GLU A 20 16.05 -4.43 -5.20
CA GLU A 20 17.48 -4.11 -5.31
C GLU A 20 17.77 -2.62 -5.22
N SER A 21 16.87 -1.77 -5.74
CA SER A 21 17.02 -0.32 -5.64
C SER A 21 16.76 0.21 -4.22
N THR A 22 15.98 -0.51 -3.41
CA THR A 22 15.82 -0.21 -1.99
C THR A 22 17.13 -0.43 -1.24
N PHE A 23 17.86 -1.50 -1.55
CA PHE A 23 19.17 -1.76 -0.96
C PHE A 23 20.16 -0.62 -1.23
N ASP A 24 20.22 -0.13 -2.47
CA ASP A 24 21.06 1.02 -2.82
C ASP A 24 20.69 2.28 -2.03
N THR A 25 19.40 2.53 -1.83
CA THR A 25 18.92 3.64 -1.00
C THR A 25 19.39 3.48 0.45
N ILE A 26 19.22 2.29 1.04
CA ILE A 26 19.64 2.02 2.43
C ILE A 26 21.15 2.16 2.58
N ARG A 27 21.96 1.67 1.64
CA ARG A 27 23.43 1.81 1.67
C ARG A 27 23.90 3.27 1.59
N LYS A 28 23.16 4.11 0.86
CA LYS A 28 23.46 5.55 0.75
C LYS A 28 23.09 6.31 2.03
N THR A 29 21.95 5.96 2.63
CA THR A 29 21.43 6.62 3.84
C THR A 29 22.18 6.17 5.10
N TYR A 30 22.45 4.87 5.24
CA TYR A 30 23.10 4.25 6.40
C TYR A 30 24.47 3.68 6.01
N LYS A 31 25.45 4.56 5.82
CA LYS A 31 26.78 4.20 5.31
C LYS A 31 27.57 3.26 6.23
N ASP A 32 27.35 3.38 7.53
CA ASP A 32 28.02 2.58 8.56
C ASP A 32 27.41 1.17 8.70
N LEU A 33 26.23 0.94 8.12
CA LEU A 33 25.57 -0.36 8.13
C LEU A 33 26.33 -1.33 7.22
N LYS A 34 26.67 -2.51 7.76
CA LYS A 34 27.32 -3.57 6.99
C LYS A 34 26.45 -3.94 5.78
N PRO A 35 27.04 -4.28 4.62
CA PRO A 35 26.25 -4.60 3.43
C PRO A 35 25.19 -5.69 3.65
N THR A 36 25.49 -6.71 4.44
CA THR A 36 24.54 -7.78 4.79
C THR A 36 23.35 -7.27 5.58
N ASP A 37 23.59 -6.37 6.54
CA ASP A 37 22.56 -5.79 7.40
C ASP A 37 21.70 -4.80 6.63
N ALA A 38 22.33 -4.03 5.72
CA ALA A 38 21.62 -3.16 4.79
C ALA A 38 20.72 -3.94 3.83
N ALA A 39 21.18 -5.10 3.33
CA ALA A 39 20.36 -5.98 2.51
C ALA A 39 19.18 -6.53 3.30
N LEU A 40 19.42 -7.02 4.53
CA LEU A 40 18.37 -7.56 5.39
C LEU A 40 17.32 -6.51 5.75
N LEU A 41 17.75 -5.29 6.10
CA LEU A 41 16.87 -4.15 6.38
C LEU A 41 16.06 -3.73 5.14
N ALA A 42 16.69 -3.67 3.97
CA ALA A 42 16.01 -3.36 2.73
C ALA A 42 14.93 -4.40 2.39
N THR A 43 15.22 -5.69 2.54
CA THR A 43 14.23 -6.76 2.36
C THR A 43 13.08 -6.64 3.36
N ALA A 44 13.37 -6.35 4.63
CA ALA A 44 12.35 -6.17 5.65
C ALA A 44 11.41 -4.98 5.35
N LEU A 45 11.95 -3.86 4.87
CA LEU A 45 11.15 -2.69 4.47
C LEU A 45 10.29 -2.96 3.23
N VAL A 46 10.83 -3.69 2.24
CA VAL A 46 10.06 -4.12 1.07
C VAL A 46 8.90 -5.03 1.50
N GLU A 47 9.18 -5.99 2.38
CA GLU A 47 8.18 -6.92 2.87
C GLU A 47 7.10 -6.20 3.69
N ALA A 48 7.48 -5.27 4.56
CA ALA A 48 6.54 -4.44 5.32
C ALA A 48 5.60 -3.64 4.40
N GLY A 49 6.08 -3.17 3.24
CA GLY A 49 5.25 -2.48 2.25
C GLY A 49 4.34 -3.42 1.45
N ARG A 50 4.85 -4.56 0.97
CA ARG A 50 4.06 -5.55 0.20
C ARG A 50 2.95 -6.18 1.03
N MET A 51 3.27 -6.49 2.28
CA MET A 51 2.39 -7.11 3.27
C MET A 51 1.63 -6.08 4.11
N ALA A 52 1.56 -4.83 3.67
CA ALA A 52 0.93 -3.74 4.42
C ALA A 52 -0.47 -4.12 4.91
N ASP A 53 -0.78 -3.73 6.15
CA ASP A 53 -2.07 -3.98 6.77
C ASP A 53 -3.09 -2.96 6.24
N ALA A 54 -4.29 -3.43 5.89
CA ALA A 54 -5.37 -2.54 5.48
C ALA A 54 -6.02 -1.91 6.70
N VAL A 55 -6.35 -0.62 6.61
CA VAL A 55 -7.04 0.11 7.65
C VAL A 55 -8.43 0.47 7.13
N TYR A 56 -9.45 -0.04 7.81
CA TYR A 56 -10.85 0.22 7.47
C TYR A 56 -11.67 0.36 8.74
N ASP A 57 -12.50 1.40 8.86
CA ASP A 57 -13.31 1.71 10.06
C ASP A 57 -12.49 1.66 11.37
N ASN A 58 -11.29 2.27 11.36
CA ASN A 58 -10.32 2.27 12.47
C ASN A 58 -9.83 0.88 12.93
N GLN A 59 -10.14 -0.18 12.17
CA GLN A 59 -9.60 -1.52 12.38
C GLN A 59 -8.47 -1.80 11.39
N SER A 60 -7.45 -2.53 11.85
CA SER A 60 -6.33 -2.96 11.03
C SER A 60 -6.47 -4.43 10.67
N TYR A 61 -6.36 -4.75 9.39
CA TYR A 61 -6.48 -6.08 8.83
C TYR A 61 -5.12 -6.47 8.25
N ALA A 62 -4.39 -7.35 8.93
CA ALA A 62 -3.16 -7.90 8.40
C ALA A 62 -3.44 -8.71 7.13
N TRP A 63 -2.60 -8.66 6.10
CA TRP A 63 -2.82 -9.47 4.90
C TRP A 63 -2.52 -10.95 5.17
N LYS A 64 -3.54 -11.69 5.59
CA LYS A 64 -3.49 -13.10 5.97
C LYS A 64 -4.81 -13.79 5.65
N SER A 65 -4.83 -15.12 5.66
CA SER A 65 -6.04 -15.89 5.35
C SER A 65 -7.14 -15.74 6.40
N ASP A 66 -6.78 -15.61 7.68
CA ASP A 66 -7.71 -15.49 8.82
C ASP A 66 -8.45 -14.15 8.86
N THR A 67 -7.89 -13.10 8.25
CA THR A 67 -8.48 -11.75 8.19
C THR A 67 -9.23 -11.47 6.89
N TYR A 68 -9.10 -12.34 5.89
CA TYR A 68 -9.69 -12.17 4.56
C TYR A 68 -11.19 -11.93 4.61
N ASP A 69 -11.93 -12.79 5.32
CA ASP A 69 -13.39 -12.66 5.38
C ASP A 69 -13.82 -11.39 6.12
N ALA A 70 -13.16 -11.05 7.23
CA ALA A 70 -13.46 -9.83 7.98
C ALA A 70 -13.23 -8.57 7.13
N MET A 71 -12.09 -8.49 6.42
CA MET A 71 -11.76 -7.36 5.56
C MET A 71 -12.73 -7.25 4.37
N THR A 72 -13.01 -8.36 3.68
CA THR A 72 -13.91 -8.33 2.51
C THR A 72 -15.35 -8.00 2.88
N THR A 73 -15.83 -8.43 4.05
CA THR A 73 -17.14 -8.04 4.59
C THR A 73 -17.18 -6.59 5.04
N ALA A 74 -16.09 -6.03 5.55
CA ALA A 74 -16.03 -4.61 5.88
C ALA A 74 -16.17 -3.75 4.60
N VAL A 75 -15.36 -4.05 3.59
CA VAL A 75 -15.36 -3.35 2.29
C VAL A 75 -16.64 -3.57 1.48
N SER A 76 -17.33 -4.71 1.65
CA SER A 76 -18.54 -5.00 0.88
C SER A 76 -19.64 -3.94 1.06
N ARG A 77 -19.66 -3.25 2.21
CA ARG A 77 -20.62 -2.16 2.48
C ARG A 77 -20.41 -0.98 1.54
N GLU A 78 -19.18 -0.52 1.39
CA GLU A 78 -18.83 0.56 0.48
C GLU A 78 -19.03 0.15 -0.97
N VAL A 79 -18.68 -1.09 -1.30
CA VAL A 79 -18.96 -1.69 -2.62
C VAL A 79 -20.46 -1.61 -2.93
N THR A 80 -21.34 -2.10 -2.05
CA THR A 80 -22.79 -2.04 -2.23
C THR A 80 -23.28 -0.60 -2.36
N GLN A 81 -22.86 0.30 -1.48
CA GLN A 81 -23.27 1.71 -1.51
C GLN A 81 -22.93 2.37 -2.85
N VAL A 82 -21.76 2.08 -3.40
CA VAL A 82 -21.31 2.59 -4.69
C VAL A 82 -22.13 2.02 -5.85
N GLN A 83 -22.59 0.76 -5.75
CA GLN A 83 -23.48 0.18 -6.76
C GLN A 83 -24.90 0.78 -6.69
N ASP A 84 -25.39 1.13 -5.50
CA ASP A 84 -26.75 1.65 -5.31
C ASP A 84 -26.89 3.13 -5.71
N THR A 85 -25.88 3.95 -5.41
CA THR A 85 -25.86 5.40 -5.77
C THR A 85 -26.00 5.64 -7.29
N VAL A 86 -25.76 4.61 -8.11
CA VAL A 86 -25.84 4.68 -9.57
C VAL A 86 -27.28 4.63 -10.10
N GLU A 87 -28.26 4.15 -9.32
CA GLU A 87 -29.64 4.07 -9.81
C GLU A 87 -30.31 5.45 -9.97
N ASP A 88 -29.97 6.43 -9.12
CA ASP A 88 -30.61 7.77 -9.15
C ASP A 88 -30.15 8.65 -10.32
N THR A 89 -29.08 8.29 -11.04
CA THR A 89 -28.50 9.13 -12.12
C THR A 89 -28.91 8.69 -13.54
N LYS A 90 -29.71 7.63 -13.69
CA LYS A 90 -30.02 7.01 -14.99
C LYS A 90 -31.28 7.56 -15.69
N LYS A 91 -31.26 8.83 -16.11
CA LYS A 91 -32.11 9.27 -17.24
C LYS A 91 -31.41 9.99 -18.40
N ALA A 92 -30.09 10.27 -18.35
CA ALA A 92 -29.47 11.11 -19.40
C ALA A 92 -28.18 10.59 -20.08
N LYS A 93 -27.53 9.48 -19.69
CA LYS A 93 -26.20 9.11 -20.25
C LYS A 93 -26.01 7.63 -20.60
N LEU A 94 -27.06 6.94 -21.04
CA LEU A 94 -27.03 5.48 -21.28
C LEU A 94 -26.25 5.02 -22.54
N LYS A 95 -25.51 5.90 -23.24
CA LYS A 95 -24.78 5.53 -24.48
C LYS A 95 -23.29 5.86 -24.52
N ALA A 96 -22.71 6.35 -23.42
CA ALA A 96 -21.27 6.66 -23.32
C ALA A 96 -20.61 6.09 -22.05
N ALA A 97 -21.28 5.15 -21.37
CA ALA A 97 -20.93 4.66 -20.03
C ALA A 97 -20.53 3.17 -20.01
N GLU A 98 -20.07 2.62 -21.14
CA GLU A 98 -19.13 1.51 -21.09
C GLU A 98 -17.78 2.11 -20.64
N GLU A 99 -17.17 1.56 -19.57
CA GLU A 99 -15.79 1.81 -19.08
C GLU A 99 -15.50 2.77 -17.90
N GLU A 100 -16.45 3.44 -17.23
CA GLU A 100 -16.07 4.19 -16.01
C GLU A 100 -16.04 3.29 -14.76
N ALA A 101 -14.95 2.52 -14.61
CA ALA A 101 -14.69 1.74 -13.40
C ALA A 101 -14.67 2.66 -12.17
N VAL A 102 -15.43 2.31 -11.13
CA VAL A 102 -15.41 3.09 -9.89
C VAL A 102 -14.17 2.70 -9.09
N THR A 103 -13.39 3.69 -8.66
CA THR A 103 -12.18 3.45 -7.87
C THR A 103 -12.48 3.56 -6.39
N LEU A 104 -12.25 2.49 -5.63
CA LEU A 104 -12.25 2.48 -4.17
C LEU A 104 -10.81 2.55 -3.64
N THR A 105 -10.62 3.26 -2.54
CA THR A 105 -9.30 3.43 -1.94
C THR A 105 -9.14 2.50 -0.75
N VAL A 106 -8.03 1.75 -0.72
CA VAL A 106 -7.63 0.90 0.38
C VAL A 106 -6.56 1.65 1.15
N HIS A 107 -6.88 2.07 2.36
CA HIS A 107 -5.89 2.71 3.24
C HIS A 107 -4.98 1.67 3.85
N LEU A 108 -3.67 1.95 3.87
CA LEU A 108 -2.65 0.97 4.25
C LEU A 108 -1.69 1.52 5.31
N LYS A 109 -1.22 0.64 6.18
CA LYS A 109 -0.06 0.85 7.06
C LYS A 109 0.98 -0.23 6.81
N PRO A 110 2.28 0.09 6.74
CA PRO A 110 3.31 -0.93 6.59
C PRO A 110 3.25 -1.93 7.73
N SER A 111 3.39 -3.22 7.40
CA SER A 111 3.27 -4.29 8.39
C SER A 111 4.58 -4.48 9.13
N MET A 112 4.64 -3.94 10.36
CA MET A 112 5.77 -4.16 11.28
C MET A 112 6.04 -5.65 11.46
N ALA A 113 5.00 -6.45 11.67
CA ALA A 113 5.12 -7.89 11.88
C ALA A 113 5.72 -8.63 10.66
N ALA A 114 5.43 -8.17 9.44
CA ALA A 114 6.02 -8.76 8.24
C ALA A 114 7.51 -8.44 8.12
N GLY A 115 7.89 -7.17 8.35
CA GLY A 115 9.30 -6.77 8.35
C GLY A 115 10.10 -7.46 9.46
N GLU A 116 9.59 -7.52 10.68
CA GLU A 116 10.27 -8.16 11.82
C GLU A 116 10.53 -9.65 11.60
N ARG A 117 9.65 -10.34 10.86
CA ARG A 117 9.84 -11.76 10.49
C ARG A 117 11.10 -11.95 9.64
N ILE A 118 11.37 -11.02 8.72
CA ILE A 118 12.58 -11.04 7.89
C ILE A 118 13.83 -10.84 8.75
N LEU A 119 13.74 -9.96 9.75
CA LEU A 119 14.87 -9.61 10.62
C LEU A 119 15.20 -10.69 11.67
N GLY A 120 14.30 -11.66 11.91
CA GLY A 120 14.54 -12.77 12.84
C GLY A 120 14.86 -12.27 14.25
N ASP A 121 16.00 -12.65 14.81
CA ASP A 121 16.41 -12.27 16.17
C ASP A 121 17.22 -10.94 16.23
N ARG A 122 17.38 -10.24 15.10
CA ARG A 122 18.13 -8.97 15.00
C ARG A 122 17.36 -7.78 15.56
N ASN A 123 17.26 -7.70 16.89
CA ASN A 123 16.54 -6.62 17.58
C ASN A 123 17.11 -5.22 17.26
N ASP A 124 18.41 -5.11 17.02
CA ASP A 124 19.06 -3.88 16.56
C ASP A 124 18.48 -3.37 15.23
N LEU A 125 18.29 -4.28 14.26
CA LEU A 125 17.71 -3.94 12.97
C LEU A 125 16.20 -3.73 13.06
N LYS A 126 15.50 -4.41 13.97
CA LYS A 126 14.06 -4.18 14.20
C LYS A 126 13.82 -2.78 14.74
N THR A 127 14.63 -2.33 15.69
CA THR A 127 14.59 -0.95 16.19
C THR A 127 14.84 0.04 15.06
N LEU A 128 15.90 -0.15 14.27
CA LEU A 128 16.21 0.73 13.14
C LEU A 128 15.09 0.75 12.09
N MET A 129 14.48 -0.41 11.78
CA MET A 129 13.33 -0.48 10.88
C MET A 129 12.11 0.25 11.45
N GLY A 130 11.85 0.11 12.74
CA GLY A 130 10.79 0.83 13.45
C GLY A 130 10.98 2.34 13.38
N ASP A 131 12.20 2.82 13.61
CA ASP A 131 12.55 4.25 13.50
C ASP A 131 12.33 4.76 12.07
N ILE A 132 12.76 4.00 11.06
CA ILE A 132 12.53 4.33 9.63
C ILE A 132 11.04 4.45 9.33
N LEU A 133 10.24 3.47 9.78
CA LEU A 133 8.81 3.46 9.52
C LEU A 133 8.11 4.59 10.29
N GLN A 134 8.55 4.92 11.50
CA GLN A 134 8.01 6.06 12.24
C GLN A 134 8.33 7.40 11.59
N GLU A 135 9.50 7.56 10.96
CA GLU A 135 9.85 8.77 10.18
C GLU A 135 9.06 8.88 8.87
N GLY A 136 8.60 7.76 8.32
CA GLY A 136 7.86 7.67 7.06
C GLY A 136 8.70 7.11 5.91
N VAL A 137 8.02 6.47 4.97
CA VAL A 137 8.64 5.79 3.81
C VAL A 137 7.80 6.07 2.57
N GLU A 138 8.47 6.40 1.46
CA GLU A 138 7.84 6.47 0.13
C GLU A 138 7.91 5.08 -0.51
N PHE A 139 6.77 4.41 -0.63
CA PHE A 139 6.65 3.10 -1.30
C PHE A 139 6.33 3.28 -2.78
N LEU A 140 7.27 2.90 -3.65
CA LEU A 140 7.04 2.80 -5.08
C LEU A 140 6.53 1.39 -5.41
N TYR A 141 5.36 1.27 -6.03
CA TYR A 141 4.72 -0.02 -6.22
C TYR A 141 4.02 -0.13 -7.59
N SER A 142 3.87 -1.34 -8.09
CA SER A 142 2.93 -1.69 -9.16
C SER A 142 1.64 -2.23 -8.56
N THR A 143 0.55 -2.26 -9.34
CA THR A 143 -0.78 -2.68 -8.87
C THR A 143 -0.83 -4.12 -8.34
N THR A 144 0.21 -4.92 -8.58
CA THR A 144 0.32 -6.32 -8.11
C THR A 144 1.27 -6.50 -6.93
N ASP A 145 1.99 -5.47 -6.50
CA ASP A 145 2.97 -5.59 -5.42
C ASP A 145 2.33 -5.56 -4.03
N ILE A 146 1.16 -4.95 -3.89
CA ILE A 146 0.46 -4.79 -2.61
C ILE A 146 -0.56 -5.92 -2.42
N GLY A 147 -0.40 -6.69 -1.35
CA GLY A 147 -1.23 -7.86 -1.05
C GLY A 147 -2.73 -7.55 -1.03
N TRP A 148 -3.16 -6.55 -0.26
CA TRP A 148 -4.58 -6.20 -0.17
C TRP A 148 -5.16 -5.63 -1.46
N GLN A 149 -4.44 -4.76 -2.16
CA GLN A 149 -4.90 -4.26 -3.47
C GLN A 149 -5.09 -5.42 -4.45
N TRP A 150 -4.09 -6.30 -4.56
CA TRP A 150 -4.15 -7.48 -5.42
C TRP A 150 -5.29 -8.43 -5.06
N THR A 151 -5.57 -8.59 -3.76
CA THR A 151 -6.59 -9.49 -3.23
C THR A 151 -7.99 -8.95 -3.50
N LEU A 152 -8.25 -7.68 -3.20
CA LEU A 152 -9.58 -7.07 -3.36
C LEU A 152 -10.02 -6.99 -4.83
N GLU A 153 -9.07 -6.82 -5.76
CA GLU A 153 -9.31 -6.93 -7.21
C GLU A 153 -9.77 -8.33 -7.66
N ARG A 154 -9.54 -9.37 -6.84
CA ARG A 154 -9.86 -10.78 -7.15
C ARG A 154 -11.03 -11.35 -6.34
N VAL A 155 -11.59 -10.56 -5.43
CA VAL A 155 -12.79 -10.95 -4.70
C VAL A 155 -13.95 -11.06 -5.68
N ASN A 156 -14.72 -12.14 -5.57
CA ASN A 156 -15.99 -12.25 -6.27
C ASN A 156 -17.03 -11.36 -5.58
N TRP A 157 -17.03 -10.08 -5.95
CA TRP A 157 -17.95 -9.08 -5.39
C TRP A 157 -19.41 -9.40 -5.70
N THR A 158 -19.72 -10.05 -6.82
CA THR A 158 -21.09 -10.49 -7.10
C THR A 158 -21.63 -11.40 -6.00
N THR A 159 -20.80 -12.28 -5.46
CA THR A 159 -21.16 -13.15 -4.33
C THR A 159 -21.15 -12.42 -2.99
N LYS A 160 -20.24 -11.47 -2.77
CA LYS A 160 -20.06 -10.80 -1.47
C LYS A 160 -20.98 -9.60 -1.25
N SER A 161 -21.38 -8.89 -2.30
CA SER A 161 -22.13 -7.63 -2.23
C SER A 161 -23.40 -7.60 -3.09
N GLY A 162 -23.70 -8.66 -3.84
CA GLY A 162 -24.85 -8.72 -4.75
C GLY A 162 -24.53 -8.26 -6.17
N GLU A 163 -25.55 -7.94 -6.96
CA GLU A 163 -25.39 -7.62 -8.39
C GLU A 163 -24.47 -6.41 -8.62
N MET A 164 -23.47 -6.59 -9.50
CA MET A 164 -22.48 -5.56 -9.84
C MET A 164 -22.93 -4.80 -11.09
N LYS A 165 -23.34 -3.54 -10.91
CA LYS A 165 -23.76 -2.64 -12.00
C LYS A 165 -22.57 -1.94 -12.68
N ARG A 166 -21.43 -1.83 -11.99
CA ARG A 166 -20.16 -1.27 -12.50
C ARG A 166 -18.96 -2.08 -12.01
N HIS A 167 -17.90 -2.09 -12.82
CA HIS A 167 -16.60 -2.60 -12.42
C HIS A 167 -16.00 -1.75 -11.28
N ILE A 168 -15.43 -2.40 -10.27
CA ILE A 168 -14.72 -1.74 -9.18
C ILE A 168 -13.23 -1.96 -9.34
N LYS A 169 -12.46 -0.89 -9.21
CA LYS A 169 -11.00 -0.91 -9.15
C LYS A 169 -10.53 -0.48 -7.77
N PHE A 170 -9.51 -1.12 -7.23
CA PHE A 170 -8.92 -0.76 -5.95
C PHE A 170 -7.60 -0.03 -6.14
N ARG A 171 -7.42 1.04 -5.36
CA ARG A 171 -6.18 1.81 -5.29
C ARG A 171 -5.61 1.75 -3.88
N ALA A 172 -4.31 1.46 -3.77
CA ALA A 172 -3.59 1.53 -2.51
C ALA A 172 -3.23 2.97 -2.14
N ASP A 173 -3.51 3.36 -0.89
CA ASP A 173 -3.10 4.64 -0.32
C ASP A 173 -2.48 4.42 1.06
N PHE A 174 -1.19 4.71 1.19
CA PHE A 174 -0.50 4.56 2.46
C PHE A 174 -0.82 5.76 3.36
N LEU A 175 -1.22 5.48 4.59
CA LEU A 175 -1.52 6.51 5.59
C LEU A 175 -0.23 7.21 6.05
N GLU A 176 -0.37 8.49 6.43
CA GLU A 176 0.75 9.27 7.00
C GLU A 176 1.40 8.54 8.19
N PRO A 177 2.73 8.61 8.34
CA PRO A 177 3.68 9.45 7.57
C PRO A 177 4.17 8.83 6.25
N HIS A 178 3.59 7.71 5.82
CA HIS A 178 4.01 7.02 4.62
C HIS A 178 3.33 7.57 3.37
N VAL A 179 3.95 7.32 2.21
CA VAL A 179 3.40 7.73 0.92
C VAL A 179 3.47 6.57 -0.05
N GLY A 180 2.36 6.26 -0.70
CA GLY A 180 2.30 5.28 -1.78
C GLY A 180 2.36 5.94 -3.15
N MET A 181 3.22 5.44 -4.04
CA MET A 181 3.32 5.90 -5.41
C MET A 181 3.24 4.74 -6.41
N GLU A 182 2.12 4.66 -7.10
CA GLU A 182 1.92 3.70 -8.20
C GLU A 182 2.84 4.04 -9.38
N LEU A 183 3.59 3.04 -9.83
CA LEU A 183 4.43 3.09 -11.01
C LEU A 183 3.60 2.73 -12.24
N GLY A 184 3.72 3.51 -13.31
CA GLY A 184 3.13 3.20 -14.61
C GLY A 184 3.88 2.10 -15.36
N PRO A 185 3.38 1.71 -16.56
CA PRO A 185 4.06 0.76 -17.43
C PRO A 185 5.52 1.18 -17.68
N GLY A 186 6.46 0.26 -17.40
CA GLY A 186 7.90 0.52 -17.49
C GLY A 186 8.55 1.14 -16.24
N GLY A 187 7.85 1.20 -15.10
CA GLY A 187 8.43 1.61 -13.81
C GLY A 187 8.63 3.11 -13.65
N LYS A 188 8.01 3.93 -14.51
CA LYS A 188 8.03 5.40 -14.39
C LYS A 188 6.95 5.85 -13.41
N LYS A 189 7.26 6.82 -12.56
CA LYS A 189 6.28 7.45 -11.65
C LYS A 189 5.07 7.92 -12.46
N ARG A 190 3.88 7.43 -12.12
CA ARG A 190 2.64 7.88 -12.77
C ARG A 190 2.36 9.29 -12.26
N LYS A 191 2.37 10.30 -13.15
CA LYS A 191 1.98 11.67 -12.76
C LYS A 191 0.52 11.63 -12.30
N ARG A 192 0.28 12.12 -11.08
CA ARG A 192 -1.07 12.39 -10.56
C ARG A 192 -1.75 13.42 -11.44
#